data_AF-A0A6G0ZJ65-F1
#
_entry.id   AF-A0A6G0ZJ65-F1
#
_cell.length_a   1.000
_cell.length_b   1.000
_cell.length_c   1.000
_cell.angle_alpha   90.00
_cell.angle_beta   90.00
_cell.angle_gamma   90.00
#
_symmetry.space_group_name_H-M   'P 1'
#
loop_
_entity.id
_entity.type
_entity.pdbx_description
1 polymer ?
#
loop_
_entity_poly.entity_id
_entity_poly.type
_entity_poly.pdbx_seq_one_letter_code
_entity_poly.pdbx_strand_id
1 'polypeptide(L)'
;MIKEEPEGGTKPPIAPLITTTGVKHFLQLFTIHGYLNGHYVPLCFFVLKDKHVSTYSEYFKIINEICSSYGFVFEPKEIIIDIEKEIHNACDLI
;
A
#
# COMPACT_ATOMS: atom_id res chain seq x y z
N MET A 1 -8.33 35.90 57.49
CA MET A 1 -9.37 35.53 56.52
C MET A 1 -8.72 34.62 55.50
N ILE A 2 -8.73 33.33 55.77
CA ILE A 2 -8.16 32.29 54.91
C ILE A 2 -9.16 32.09 53.77
N LYS A 3 -8.74 32.23 52.52
CA LYS A 3 -9.57 31.84 51.37
C LYS A 3 -9.43 30.32 51.24
N GLU A 4 -10.53 29.61 51.48
CA GLU A 4 -10.65 28.19 51.13
C GLU A 4 -10.65 28.06 49.61
N GLU A 5 -9.89 27.11 49.07
CA GLU A 5 -10.03 26.68 47.68
C GLU A 5 -11.31 25.84 47.54
N PRO A 6 -12.08 25.99 46.44
CA PRO A 6 -13.28 25.21 46.26
C PRO A 6 -12.93 23.75 45.93
N GLU A 7 -13.19 22.86 46.89
CA GLU A 7 -13.33 21.42 46.64
C GLU A 7 -14.56 21.17 45.77
N GLY A 8 -14.39 20.41 44.68
CA GLY A 8 -15.53 19.87 43.93
C GLY A 8 -15.56 20.15 42.42
N GLY A 9 -14.43 20.00 41.73
CA GLY A 9 -14.42 19.74 40.29
C GLY A 9 -14.17 18.25 40.05
N THR A 10 -15.17 17.50 39.59
CA THR A 10 -14.98 16.13 39.11
C THR A 10 -13.93 16.15 38.01
N LYS A 11 -12.74 15.61 38.30
CA LYS A 11 -11.67 15.47 37.32
C LYS A 11 -12.25 14.69 36.13
N PRO A 12 -12.16 15.20 34.89
CA PRO A 12 -12.72 14.50 33.74
C PRO A 12 -12.08 13.11 33.67
N PRO A 13 -12.84 12.07 33.29
CA PRO A 13 -12.29 10.73 33.17
C PRO A 13 -11.09 10.79 32.24
N ILE A 14 -9.94 10.32 32.73
CA ILE A 14 -8.74 10.21 31.92
C ILE A 14 -9.07 9.12 30.90
N ALA A 15 -9.45 9.52 29.68
CA ALA A 15 -9.63 8.60 28.58
C ALA A 15 -8.32 7.80 28.46
N PRO A 16 -8.37 6.45 28.40
CA PRO A 16 -7.15 5.70 28.18
C PRO A 16 -6.57 6.20 26.86
N LEU A 17 -5.34 6.72 26.93
CA LEU A 17 -4.56 6.98 25.74
C LEU A 17 -4.24 5.60 25.16
N ILE A 18 -5.18 5.05 24.39
CA ILE A 18 -4.93 3.90 23.54
C ILE A 18 -3.98 4.43 22.48
N THR A 19 -2.69 4.46 22.80
CA THR A 19 -1.67 4.55 21.76
C THR A 19 -1.74 3.24 21.02
N THR A 20 -2.56 3.20 19.97
CA THR A 20 -2.43 2.20 18.91
C THR A 20 -1.00 2.30 18.43
N THR A 21 -0.14 1.39 18.87
CA THR A 21 1.19 1.16 18.30
C THR A 21 1.00 0.51 16.93
N GLY A 22 0.31 1.20 16.03
CA GLY A 22 0.21 0.87 14.62
C GLY A 22 1.25 1.69 13.89
N VAL A 23 2.04 1.04 13.03
CA VAL A 23 3.04 1.69 12.17
C VAL A 23 2.39 2.92 11.51
N LYS A 24 2.88 4.11 11.83
CA LYS A 24 2.28 5.39 11.40
C LYS A 24 2.21 5.54 9.87
N HIS A 25 3.02 4.78 9.14
CA HIS A 25 3.08 4.76 7.68
C HIS A 25 3.36 3.33 7.21
N PHE A 26 2.51 2.79 6.33
CA PHE A 26 2.78 1.54 5.62
C PHE A 26 3.62 1.85 4.38
N LEU A 27 4.70 1.10 4.18
CA LEU A 27 5.48 1.10 2.95
C LEU A 27 5.88 -0.35 2.63
N GLN A 28 5.63 -0.80 1.41
CA GLN A 28 6.06 -2.12 0.95
C GLN A 28 6.77 -2.01 -0.39
N LEU A 29 7.94 -2.64 -0.50
CA LEU A 29 8.60 -2.85 -1.78
C LEU A 29 7.79 -3.86 -2.60
N PHE A 30 7.34 -3.45 -3.78
CA PHE A 30 6.65 -4.28 -4.75
C PHE A 30 7.47 -4.34 -6.03
N THR A 31 7.67 -5.54 -6.55
CA THR A 31 8.57 -5.78 -7.69
C THR A 31 7.91 -6.65 -8.72
N ILE A 32 8.01 -6.27 -9.98
CA ILE A 32 7.56 -7.08 -11.11
C ILE A 32 8.78 -7.70 -11.76
N HIS A 33 8.71 -9.00 -12.00
CA HIS A 33 9.74 -9.77 -12.67
C HIS A 33 9.18 -10.38 -13.96
N GLY A 34 9.93 -10.26 -15.05
CA GLY A 34 9.66 -11.00 -16.29
C GLY A 34 10.32 -12.37 -16.24
N TYR A 35 9.70 -13.37 -16.85
CA TYR A 35 10.31 -14.68 -17.00
C TYR A 35 10.97 -14.80 -18.38
N LEU A 36 12.29 -15.02 -18.40
CA LEU A 36 13.08 -15.16 -19.62
C LEU A 36 14.07 -16.32 -19.47
N ASN A 37 13.99 -17.31 -20.38
CA ASN A 37 14.91 -18.44 -20.47
C ASN A 37 15.13 -19.20 -19.15
N GLY A 38 14.09 -19.42 -18.35
CA GLY A 38 14.24 -20.13 -17.06
C GLY A 38 14.49 -19.22 -15.85
N HIS A 39 14.59 -17.91 -16.05
CA HIS A 39 14.99 -16.97 -15.00
C HIS A 39 13.97 -15.85 -14.82
N TYR A 40 13.75 -15.45 -13.57
CA TYR A 40 13.02 -14.24 -13.23
C TYR A 40 13.97 -13.04 -13.26
N VAL A 41 13.71 -12.09 -14.16
CA VAL A 41 14.47 -10.87 -14.35
C VAL A 41 13.67 -9.70 -13.79
N PRO A 42 14.18 -8.94 -12.80
CA PRO A 42 13.46 -7.78 -12.27
C PRO A 42 13.27 -6.72 -13.35
N LEU A 43 12.04 -6.22 -13.51
CA LEU A 43 11.67 -5.22 -14.51
C LEU A 43 11.25 -3.90 -13.88
N CYS A 44 10.50 -3.94 -12.77
CA CYS A 44 9.97 -2.75 -12.12
C CYS A 44 10.07 -2.86 -10.60
N PHE A 45 10.30 -1.72 -9.95
CA PHE A 45 10.37 -1.58 -8.50
C PHE A 45 9.50 -0.41 -8.06
N PHE A 46 8.60 -0.65 -7.11
CA PHE A 46 7.67 0.34 -6.57
C PHE A 46 7.68 0.29 -5.05
N VAL A 47 7.46 1.44 -4.42
CA VAL A 47 7.19 1.51 -2.99
C VAL A 47 5.72 1.82 -2.81
N LEU A 48 4.95 0.82 -2.43
CA LEU A 48 3.51 0.95 -2.24
C LEU A 48 3.20 1.63 -0.91
N LYS A 49 2.28 2.60 -0.94
CA LYS A 49 1.78 3.32 0.24
C LYS A 49 0.67 2.56 0.99
N ASP A 50 0.05 1.60 0.32
CA ASP A 50 -0.98 0.69 0.84
C ASP A 50 -1.10 -0.54 -0.08
N LYS A 51 -2.08 -1.41 0.20
CA LYS A 51 -2.33 -2.68 -0.50
C LYS A 51 -3.68 -2.70 -1.22
N HIS A 52 -4.26 -1.54 -1.53
CA HIS A 52 -5.57 -1.49 -2.18
C HIS A 52 -5.49 -1.81 -3.67
N VAL A 53 -6.54 -2.41 -4.25
CA VAL A 53 -6.68 -2.61 -5.70
C VAL A 53 -6.30 -1.34 -6.48
N SER A 54 -6.80 -0.17 -6.05
CA SER A 54 -6.55 1.11 -6.72
C SER A 54 -5.07 1.47 -6.81
N THR A 55 -4.29 1.15 -5.77
CA THR A 55 -2.85 1.40 -5.75
C THR A 55 -2.14 0.50 -6.76
N TYR A 56 -2.44 -0.79 -6.80
CA TYR A 56 -1.89 -1.71 -7.80
C TYR A 56 -2.28 -1.30 -9.24
N SER A 57 -3.55 -0.96 -9.46
CA SER A 57 -4.05 -0.51 -10.78
C SER A 57 -3.37 0.79 -11.25
N GLU A 58 -3.06 1.72 -10.34
CA GLU A 58 -2.31 2.94 -10.66
C GLU A 58 -0.91 2.59 -11.19
N TYR A 59 -0.19 1.68 -10.54
CA TYR A 59 1.12 1.24 -11.01
C TYR A 59 1.07 0.48 -12.33
N PHE A 60 0.06 -0.38 -12.55
CA PHE A 60 -0.10 -1.05 -13.84
C PHE A 60 -0.38 -0.07 -14.98
N LYS A 61 -1.17 0.98 -14.75
CA LYS A 61 -1.37 2.05 -15.73
C LYS A 61 -0.06 2.75 -16.07
N ILE A 62 0.74 3.11 -15.06
CA ILE A 62 2.06 3.71 -15.27
C ILE A 62 2.95 2.80 -16.13
N ILE A 63 2.98 1.50 -15.86
CA ILE A 63 3.74 0.53 -16.68
C ILE A 63 3.24 0.53 -18.12
N ASN A 64 1.93 0.47 -18.32
CA ASN A 64 1.35 0.44 -19.66
C ASN A 64 1.65 1.73 -20.44
N GLU A 65 1.59 2.90 -19.78
CA GLU A 65 1.98 4.18 -20.35
C GLU A 65 3.46 4.20 -20.74
N ILE A 66 4.35 3.68 -19.89
CA ILE A 66 5.77 3.55 -20.19
C ILE A 66 5.97 2.64 -21.40
N CYS A 67 5.38 1.43 -21.41
CA CYS A 67 5.48 0.51 -22.54
C CYS A 67 5.00 1.16 -23.84
N SER A 68 3.84 1.81 -23.79
CA SER A 68 3.25 2.52 -24.93
C SER A 68 4.16 3.63 -25.47
N SER A 69 4.86 4.35 -24.59
CA SER A 69 5.81 5.41 -24.98
C SER A 69 7.00 4.89 -25.79
N TYR A 70 7.34 3.61 -25.64
CA TYR A 70 8.37 2.91 -26.41
C TYR A 70 7.80 2.10 -27.59
N GLY A 71 6.49 2.16 -27.85
CA GLY A 71 5.84 1.38 -28.91
C GLY A 71 5.61 -0.09 -28.55
N PHE A 72 5.66 -0.44 -27.27
CA PHE A 72 5.34 -1.77 -26.76
C PHE A 72 3.93 -1.82 -26.17
N VAL A 73 3.35 -3.02 -26.14
CA VAL A 73 2.08 -3.31 -25.46
C VAL A 73 2.39 -4.11 -24.19
N PHE A 74 1.87 -3.65 -23.04
CA PHE A 74 1.96 -4.41 -21.80
C PHE A 74 0.81 -5.42 -21.72
N GLU A 75 1.05 -6.64 -22.19
CA GLU A 75 0.07 -7.74 -22.25
C GLU A 75 0.73 -9.05 -21.76
N PRO A 76 0.87 -9.25 -20.44
CA PRO A 76 1.45 -10.48 -19.90
C PRO A 76 0.53 -11.68 -20.19
N LYS A 77 1.08 -12.76 -20.74
CA LYS A 77 0.31 -13.98 -21.05
C LYS A 77 -0.06 -14.80 -19.82
N GLU A 78 0.80 -14.76 -18.82
CA GLU A 78 0.63 -15.47 -17.56
C GLU A 78 1.14 -14.57 -16.44
N ILE A 79 0.39 -14.52 -15.35
CA ILE A 79 0.70 -13.72 -14.18
C ILE A 79 0.78 -14.66 -12.98
N ILE A 80 1.93 -14.68 -12.33
CA ILE A 80 2.14 -15.40 -11.06
C ILE A 80 2.28 -14.33 -9.98
N ILE A 81 1.38 -14.34 -9.02
CA ILE A 81 1.28 -13.32 -7.96
C ILE A 81 1.03 -13.99 -6.61
N ASP A 82 1.42 -13.30 -5.54
CA ASP A 82 1.12 -13.71 -4.17
C ASP A 82 -0.39 -13.79 -3.94
N ILE A 83 -0.81 -14.63 -2.99
CA ILE A 83 -2.21 -14.96 -2.64
C ILE A 83 -3.04 -13.79 -2.08
N GLU A 84 -2.55 -12.56 -2.17
CA GLU A 84 -3.21 -11.36 -1.67
C GLU A 84 -4.34 -10.94 -2.61
N LYS A 85 -5.59 -11.00 -2.13
CA LYS A 85 -6.79 -10.78 -2.96
C LYS A 85 -6.79 -9.47 -3.76
N GLU A 86 -6.26 -8.40 -3.19
CA GLU A 86 -6.33 -7.06 -3.80
C GLU A 86 -5.49 -6.97 -5.08
N ILE A 87 -4.32 -7.61 -5.15
CA ILE A 87 -3.50 -7.65 -6.38
C ILE A 87 -4.12 -8.56 -7.44
N HIS A 88 -4.76 -9.66 -7.04
CA HIS A 88 -5.52 -10.51 -7.98
C HIS A 88 -6.61 -9.69 -8.68
N ASN A 89 -7.42 -8.94 -7.93
CA ASN A 89 -8.45 -8.09 -8.51
C ASN A 89 -7.88 -7.00 -9.43
N ALA A 90 -6.69 -6.48 -9.13
CA ALA A 90 -6.04 -5.47 -9.97
C ALA A 90 -5.51 -6.07 -11.28
N CYS A 91 -5.05 -7.31 -11.26
CA CYS A 91 -4.58 -8.03 -12.45
C CYS A 91 -5.71 -8.36 -13.43
N ASP A 92 -6.96 -8.50 -12.96
CA ASP A 92 -8.12 -8.69 -13.85
C ASP A 92 -8.45 -7.44 -14.68
N LEU A 93 -7.79 -6.31 -14.41
CA LEU A 93 -8.01 -5.01 -15.07
C LEU A 93 -6.95 -4.66 -16.12
N ILE A 94 -5.97 -5.54 -16.36
CA ILE A 94 -4.83 -5.29 -17.25
C ILE A 94 -4.80 -6.25 -18.43
#